data_AF-A0AA88YPF8-F1
#
_entry.id   AF-A0AA88YPF8-F1
#
_cell.length_a   1.000
_cell.length_b   1.000
_cell.length_c   1.000
_cell.angle_alpha   90.00
_cell.angle_beta   90.00
_cell.angle_gamma   90.00
#
_symmetry.space_group_name_H-M   'P 1'
#
loop_
_entity.id
_entity.type
_entity.pdbx_description
1 polymer ?
#
loop_
_entity_poly.entity_id
_entity_poly.type
_entity_poly.pdbx_seq_one_letter_code
_entity_poly.pdbx_strand_id
1 'polypeptide(L)'
;MKADSVRFPGADEFTSIDFDPRPEKYRNHISYVDHFRNVCLNFPGVSKMPIYQIFNPAYMFAVAHDHDYMELTPEDHYLKTANVTHICDAEIKRIETMTRGQNSNVAWRDERSKRLTSSMFGRISKCTDRTDKGKLAKSLTLISEFKTPATEHGHKYEPIAINRYMQDTKTDVKESGLVVCSQYPYLAASPDGVINDNELIEVKCP
;
A
#
# COMPACT_ATOMS: atom_id res chain seq x y z
N MET A 1 -29.10 14.75 -33.62
CA MET A 1 -29.18 16.23 -33.59
C MET A 1 -27.79 16.75 -33.33
N LYS A 2 -27.22 17.58 -34.22
CA LYS A 2 -25.88 18.16 -34.05
C LYS A 2 -25.91 19.11 -32.84
N ALA A 3 -24.94 18.96 -31.93
CA ALA A 3 -24.90 19.65 -30.63
C ALA A 3 -24.35 21.09 -30.70
N ASP A 4 -24.32 21.70 -31.89
CA ASP A 4 -23.64 22.97 -32.13
C ASP A 4 -24.53 24.21 -31.86
N SER A 5 -25.78 24.03 -31.45
CA SER A 5 -26.77 25.11 -31.43
C SER A 5 -27.54 25.28 -30.12
N VAL A 6 -26.98 24.86 -28.97
CA VAL A 6 -27.61 25.10 -27.67
C VAL A 6 -26.82 26.16 -26.90
N ARG A 7 -27.32 27.40 -26.89
CA ARG A 7 -26.85 28.47 -25.99
C ARG A 7 -27.64 28.39 -24.69
N PHE A 8 -26.94 28.21 -23.57
CA PHE A 8 -27.54 28.25 -22.23
C PHE A 8 -27.26 29.61 -21.58
N PRO A 9 -28.29 30.37 -21.16
CA PRO A 9 -28.10 31.66 -20.49
C PRO A 9 -27.46 31.45 -19.11
N GLY A 10 -26.42 32.22 -18.79
CA GLY A 10 -25.79 32.25 -17.45
C GLY A 10 -24.48 31.44 -17.29
N ALA A 11 -24.01 30.74 -18.33
CA ALA A 11 -22.72 30.03 -18.29
C ALA A 11 -21.51 30.99 -18.13
N ASP A 12 -21.70 32.26 -18.50
CA ASP A 12 -20.68 33.30 -18.50
C ASP A 12 -20.49 33.88 -17.08
N GLU A 13 -21.48 33.78 -16.20
CA GLU A 13 -21.53 34.47 -14.90
C GLU A 13 -20.60 33.86 -13.84
N PHE A 14 -20.19 32.59 -13.98
CA PHE A 14 -19.36 31.88 -12.99
C PHE A 14 -17.86 31.84 -13.30
N THR A 15 -17.40 32.54 -14.35
CA THR A 15 -15.99 32.49 -14.79
C THR A 15 -15.19 33.76 -14.47
N SER A 16 -15.47 34.43 -13.35
CA SER A 16 -14.72 35.62 -12.91
C SER A 16 -13.38 35.32 -12.21
N ILE A 17 -12.70 34.22 -12.58
CA ILE A 17 -11.29 34.03 -12.19
C ILE A 17 -10.45 34.67 -13.29
N ASP A 18 -10.03 35.92 -13.07
CA ASP A 18 -9.20 36.75 -13.96
C ASP A 18 -7.72 36.31 -13.96
N PHE A 19 -7.48 35.00 -13.97
CA PHE A 19 -6.14 34.42 -14.02
C PHE A 19 -6.04 33.41 -15.16
N ASP A 20 -5.41 33.84 -16.25
CA ASP A 20 -5.04 33.00 -17.37
C ASP A 20 -3.51 32.77 -17.35
N PRO A 21 -3.04 31.59 -16.91
CA PRO A 21 -1.61 31.30 -16.77
C PRO A 21 -0.87 31.19 -18.11
N ARG A 22 -1.56 31.34 -19.25
CA ARG A 22 -0.96 31.22 -20.59
C ARG A 22 -0.23 32.50 -21.03
N PRO A 23 0.82 32.38 -21.87
CA PRO A 23 1.42 33.51 -22.58
C PRO A 23 0.38 34.28 -23.41
N GLU A 24 0.51 35.61 -23.45
CA GLU A 24 -0.49 36.54 -23.99
C GLU A 24 -0.96 36.20 -25.41
N LYS A 25 -0.06 35.71 -26.27
CA LYS A 25 -0.31 35.28 -27.64
C LYS A 25 -1.26 34.07 -27.80
N TYR A 26 -1.55 33.35 -26.72
CA TYR A 26 -2.42 32.17 -26.73
C TYR A 26 -3.70 32.35 -25.89
N ARG A 27 -3.92 33.54 -25.32
CA ARG A 27 -5.16 33.87 -24.64
C ARG A 27 -6.27 34.07 -25.67
N ASN A 28 -7.49 33.64 -25.35
CA ASN A 28 -8.70 33.90 -26.17
C ASN A 28 -8.69 33.35 -27.61
N HIS A 29 -7.95 32.27 -27.89
CA HIS A 29 -7.98 31.64 -29.22
C HIS A 29 -9.32 30.90 -29.46
N ILE A 30 -10.05 31.31 -30.49
CA ILE A 30 -11.39 30.81 -30.89
C ILE A 30 -11.45 29.28 -31.00
N SER A 31 -10.36 28.64 -31.44
CA SER A 31 -10.36 27.19 -31.64
C SER A 31 -10.27 26.35 -30.36
N TYR A 32 -10.07 26.94 -29.18
CA TYR A 32 -9.66 26.18 -27.99
C TYR A 32 -10.49 26.47 -26.73
N VAL A 33 -10.94 27.70 -26.50
CA VAL A 33 -11.38 28.12 -25.16
C VAL A 33 -12.83 27.73 -24.84
N ASP A 34 -13.75 27.84 -25.79
CA ASP A 34 -15.17 27.67 -25.48
C ASP A 34 -15.60 26.21 -25.41
N HIS A 35 -14.99 25.36 -26.25
CA HIS A 35 -15.32 23.93 -26.24
C HIS A 35 -14.81 23.26 -24.97
N PHE A 36 -13.56 23.50 -24.57
CA PHE A 36 -13.00 22.90 -23.36
C PHE A 36 -13.71 23.41 -22.11
N ARG A 37 -13.95 24.72 -21.96
CA ARG A 37 -14.69 25.26 -20.81
C ARG A 37 -16.13 24.74 -20.73
N ASN A 38 -16.86 24.71 -21.85
CA ASN A 38 -18.26 24.25 -21.86
C ASN A 38 -18.39 22.73 -21.62
N VAL A 39 -17.42 21.94 -22.08
CA VAL A 39 -17.43 20.48 -21.88
C VAL A 39 -16.93 20.09 -20.48
N CYS A 40 -15.91 20.79 -19.97
CA CYS A 40 -15.20 20.35 -18.76
C CYS A 40 -15.68 21.04 -17.48
N LEU A 41 -16.05 22.32 -17.54
CA LEU A 41 -16.29 23.14 -16.35
C LEU A 41 -17.77 23.52 -16.16
N ASN A 42 -18.53 23.73 -17.25
CA ASN A 42 -19.86 24.35 -17.18
C ASN A 42 -21.05 23.42 -17.49
N PHE A 43 -20.86 22.11 -17.68
CA PHE A 43 -21.98 21.20 -18.01
C PHE A 43 -22.87 20.92 -16.77
N PRO A 44 -24.16 21.30 -16.76
CA PRO A 44 -25.03 21.09 -15.61
C PRO A 44 -25.50 19.63 -15.55
N GLY A 45 -25.43 18.99 -14.38
CA GLY A 45 -25.79 17.57 -14.18
C GLY A 45 -24.60 16.61 -14.12
N VAL A 46 -23.39 17.13 -14.24
CA VAL A 46 -22.15 16.35 -14.12
C VAL A 46 -21.74 16.21 -12.66
N SER A 47 -22.55 15.47 -11.89
CA SER A 47 -22.04 14.84 -10.67
C SER A 47 -21.03 13.72 -11.00
N LYS A 48 -20.92 13.33 -12.29
CA LYS A 48 -19.99 12.32 -12.82
C LYS A 48 -19.43 12.80 -14.17
N MET A 49 -18.22 13.38 -14.17
CA MET A 49 -17.53 13.87 -15.38
C MET A 49 -17.34 12.78 -16.45
N PRO A 50 -17.81 12.97 -17.70
CA PRO A 50 -17.51 12.05 -18.81
C PRO A 50 -16.04 12.11 -19.25
N ILE A 51 -15.27 13.14 -18.87
CA ILE A 51 -13.83 13.23 -19.19
C ILE A 51 -13.01 12.13 -18.52
N TYR A 52 -13.38 11.69 -17.32
CA TYR A 52 -12.69 10.58 -16.66
C TYR A 52 -12.85 9.25 -17.43
N GLN A 53 -13.81 9.16 -18.36
CA GLN A 53 -13.95 8.00 -19.25
C GLN A 53 -13.07 8.09 -20.50
N ILE A 54 -12.54 9.28 -20.82
CA ILE A 54 -11.69 9.52 -22.00
C ILE A 54 -10.22 9.29 -21.64
N PHE A 55 -9.83 9.60 -20.41
CA PHE A 55 -8.48 9.37 -19.92
C PHE A 55 -8.41 8.06 -19.14
N ASN A 56 -7.43 7.24 -19.46
CA ASN A 56 -7.09 6.11 -18.61
C ASN A 56 -6.75 6.63 -17.19
N PRO A 57 -7.04 5.85 -16.13
CA PRO A 57 -6.55 6.16 -14.80
C PRO A 57 -5.05 6.47 -14.85
N ALA A 58 -4.61 7.45 -14.05
CA ALA A 58 -3.20 7.81 -13.97
C ALA A 58 -2.36 6.54 -13.75
N TYR A 59 -1.29 6.39 -14.53
CA TYR A 59 -0.40 5.25 -14.38
C TYR A 59 0.35 5.40 -13.07
N MET A 60 0.03 4.55 -12.09
CA MET A 60 0.53 4.74 -10.72
C MET A 60 2.06 4.73 -10.62
N PHE A 61 2.75 3.98 -11.51
CA PHE A 61 4.20 3.96 -11.55
C PHE A 61 4.82 5.18 -12.27
N ALA A 62 4.03 5.96 -13.02
CA ALA A 62 4.47 7.25 -13.55
C ALA A 62 4.36 8.36 -12.52
N VAL A 63 3.65 8.18 -11.39
CA VAL A 63 3.46 9.26 -10.40
C VAL A 63 4.80 9.83 -9.92
N ALA A 64 5.80 8.98 -9.67
CA ALA A 64 7.13 9.43 -9.26
C ALA A 64 7.86 10.21 -10.37
N HIS A 65 7.61 9.89 -11.65
CA HIS A 65 8.16 10.60 -12.80
C HIS A 65 7.39 11.90 -13.13
N ASP A 66 6.08 11.90 -12.92
CA ASP A 66 5.19 13.04 -13.16
C ASP A 66 5.36 14.12 -12.07
N HIS A 67 5.90 13.74 -10.90
CA HIS A 67 6.15 14.61 -9.75
C HIS A 67 7.64 14.74 -9.43
N ASP A 68 8.49 14.74 -10.45
CA ASP A 68 9.94 14.90 -10.36
C ASP A 68 10.40 16.27 -9.81
N TYR A 69 9.47 17.21 -9.65
CA TYR A 69 9.67 18.49 -9.00
C TYR A 69 9.68 18.43 -7.47
N MET A 70 9.37 17.28 -6.86
CA MET A 70 9.44 17.07 -5.41
C MET A 70 10.81 16.51 -5.00
N GLU A 71 11.36 16.97 -3.89
CA GLU A 71 12.64 16.46 -3.36
C GLU A 71 12.59 14.98 -2.96
N LEU A 72 11.40 14.47 -2.66
CA LEU A 72 11.16 13.11 -2.22
C LEU A 72 10.03 12.49 -3.04
N THR A 73 10.19 11.22 -3.37
CA THR A 73 9.12 10.46 -3.99
C THR A 73 7.95 10.30 -3.01
N PRO A 74 6.70 10.13 -3.48
CA PRO A 74 5.57 9.82 -2.60
C PRO A 74 5.82 8.61 -1.70
N GLU A 75 6.56 7.61 -2.20
CA GLU A 75 7.00 6.43 -1.47
C GLU A 75 7.91 6.82 -0.30
N ASP A 76 8.94 7.63 -0.55
CA ASP A 76 9.86 8.11 0.49
C ASP A 76 9.13 8.94 1.56
N HIS A 77 8.20 9.79 1.13
CA HIS A 77 7.37 10.57 2.04
C HIS A 77 6.53 9.66 2.95
N TYR A 78 5.93 8.61 2.39
CA TYR A 78 5.19 7.61 3.17
C TYR A 78 6.10 6.87 4.15
N LEU A 79 7.27 6.38 3.70
CA LEU A 79 8.22 5.64 4.55
C LEU A 79 8.74 6.50 5.69
N LYS A 80 8.99 7.79 5.45
CA LYS A 80 9.37 8.77 6.50
C LYS A 80 8.23 9.00 7.49
N THR A 81 7.01 9.19 6.99
CA THR A 81 5.83 9.41 7.85
C THR A 81 5.53 8.18 8.72
N ALA A 82 5.73 6.98 8.17
CA ALA A 82 5.57 5.71 8.87
C ALA A 82 6.77 5.33 9.76
N ASN A 83 7.84 6.12 9.75
CA ASN A 83 9.09 5.91 10.50
C ASN A 83 9.72 4.52 10.27
N VAL A 84 9.80 4.11 9.00
CA VAL A 84 10.35 2.79 8.57
C VAL A 84 11.49 2.94 7.53
N THR A 85 12.20 4.06 7.54
CA THR A 85 13.34 4.32 6.64
C THR A 85 14.64 3.74 7.14
N HIS A 86 14.93 3.88 8.43
CA HIS A 86 16.16 3.43 9.05
C HIS A 86 15.88 2.76 10.38
N ILE A 87 16.62 1.69 10.66
CA ILE A 87 16.57 0.97 11.93
C ILE A 87 17.97 0.45 12.25
N CYS A 88 18.34 0.44 13.53
CA CYS A 88 19.61 -0.12 13.97
C CYS A 88 19.43 -1.56 14.49
N ASP A 89 20.49 -2.36 14.49
CA ASP A 89 20.43 -3.77 14.92
C ASP A 89 19.94 -3.94 16.37
N ALA A 90 20.26 -2.98 17.24
CA ALA A 90 19.77 -2.98 18.62
C ALA A 90 18.24 -2.84 18.67
N GLU A 91 17.67 -2.00 17.80
CA GLU A 91 16.24 -1.82 17.70
C GLU A 91 15.55 -3.02 17.04
N ILE A 92 16.16 -3.63 16.02
CA ILE A 92 15.66 -4.88 15.42
C ILE A 92 15.54 -5.97 16.50
N LYS A 93 16.59 -6.17 17.31
CA LYS A 93 16.59 -7.14 18.41
C LYS A 93 15.54 -6.79 19.47
N ARG A 94 15.38 -5.51 19.80
CA ARG A 94 14.35 -5.04 20.74
C ARG A 94 12.94 -5.35 20.23
N ILE A 95 12.65 -5.06 18.96
CA ILE A 95 11.37 -5.35 18.32
C ILE A 95 11.12 -6.87 18.34
N GLU A 96 12.08 -7.68 17.93
CA GLU A 96 11.94 -9.15 17.96
C GLU A 96 11.56 -9.63 19.36
N THR A 97 12.34 -9.25 20.38
CA THR A 97 12.12 -9.74 21.74
C THR A 97 10.80 -9.24 22.34
N MET A 98 10.44 -7.97 22.10
CA MET A 98 9.18 -7.41 22.64
C MET A 98 7.93 -7.92 21.93
N THR A 99 8.08 -8.50 20.74
CA THR A 99 6.96 -8.99 19.91
C THR A 99 6.83 -10.52 19.89
N ARG A 100 7.60 -11.24 20.71
CA ARG A 100 7.37 -12.68 20.99
C ARG A 100 5.95 -12.88 21.55
N GLY A 101 5.36 -14.06 21.31
CA GLY A 101 3.94 -14.34 21.50
C GLY A 101 3.07 -14.02 20.28
N GLN A 102 3.65 -13.40 19.24
CA GLN A 102 3.04 -13.17 17.92
C GLN A 102 1.58 -12.68 17.98
N ASN A 103 0.61 -13.51 17.60
CA ASN A 103 -0.81 -13.13 17.53
C ASN A 103 -1.41 -12.72 18.89
N SER A 104 -0.87 -13.23 19.99
CA SER A 104 -1.31 -12.87 21.35
C SER A 104 -0.74 -11.54 21.84
N ASN A 105 0.28 -11.01 21.16
CA ASN A 105 0.99 -9.80 21.55
C ASN A 105 0.48 -8.58 20.77
N VAL A 106 -0.02 -7.58 21.49
CA VAL A 106 -0.52 -6.33 20.89
C VAL A 106 0.61 -5.56 20.21
N ALA A 107 1.81 -5.53 20.81
CA ALA A 107 2.96 -4.85 20.23
C ALA A 107 3.38 -5.47 18.89
N TRP A 108 3.23 -6.81 18.76
CA TRP A 108 3.46 -7.49 17.49
C TRP A 108 2.47 -7.02 16.41
N ARG A 109 1.19 -6.85 16.76
CA ARG A 109 0.18 -6.33 15.83
C ARG A 109 0.52 -4.90 15.40
N ASP A 110 0.88 -4.04 16.35
CA ASP A 110 1.22 -2.65 16.07
C ASP A 110 2.46 -2.53 15.17
N GLU A 111 3.56 -3.23 15.48
CA GLU A 111 4.77 -3.22 14.66
C GLU A 111 4.58 -3.85 13.28
N ARG A 112 3.72 -4.88 13.19
CA ARG A 112 3.39 -5.54 11.94
C ARG A 112 2.54 -4.66 11.02
N SER A 113 1.64 -3.83 11.54
CA SER A 113 0.81 -2.92 10.74
C SER A 113 1.63 -1.87 9.96
N LYS A 114 2.84 -1.57 10.43
CA LYS A 114 3.77 -0.60 9.83
C LYS A 114 4.56 -1.17 8.66
N ARG A 115 4.58 -2.51 8.47
CA ARG A 115 5.54 -3.21 7.60
C ARG A 115 4.87 -4.25 6.70
N LEU A 116 5.44 -4.44 5.52
CA LEU A 116 5.08 -5.52 4.62
C LEU A 116 5.66 -6.83 5.13
N THR A 117 4.81 -7.83 5.30
CA THR A 117 5.19 -9.11 5.91
C THR A 117 5.27 -10.26 4.92
N SER A 118 6.20 -11.20 5.17
CA SER A 118 6.46 -12.38 4.32
C SER A 118 5.19 -13.11 3.86
N SER A 119 4.23 -13.33 4.76
CA SER A 119 2.97 -14.02 4.47
C SER A 119 2.11 -13.32 3.40
N MET A 120 2.32 -12.03 3.16
CA MET A 120 1.58 -11.24 2.17
C MET A 120 2.28 -11.19 0.81
N PHE A 121 3.56 -11.54 0.72
CA PHE A 121 4.34 -11.46 -0.52
C PHE A 121 3.79 -12.37 -1.62
N GLY A 122 3.13 -13.48 -1.26
CA GLY A 122 2.42 -14.30 -2.24
C GLY A 122 1.30 -13.53 -2.97
N ARG A 123 0.63 -12.60 -2.28
CA ARG A 123 -0.41 -11.74 -2.87
C ARG A 123 0.20 -10.55 -3.63
N ILE A 124 1.26 -9.95 -3.09
CA ILE A 124 1.97 -8.84 -3.74
C ILE A 124 2.57 -9.31 -5.08
N SER A 125 3.29 -10.44 -5.08
CA SER A 125 4.00 -10.94 -6.27
C SER A 125 3.04 -11.41 -7.38
N LYS A 126 1.81 -11.78 -7.03
CA LYS A 126 0.76 -12.18 -7.98
C LYS A 126 -0.18 -11.03 -8.34
N CYS A 127 0.10 -9.82 -7.88
CA CYS A 127 -0.71 -8.65 -8.17
C CYS A 127 -0.64 -8.34 -9.68
N THR A 128 -1.81 -8.05 -10.27
CA THR A 128 -1.91 -7.66 -11.68
C THR A 128 -2.66 -6.33 -11.80
N ASP A 129 -2.80 -5.80 -13.01
CA ASP A 129 -3.59 -4.59 -13.25
C ASP A 129 -5.06 -4.75 -12.89
N ARG A 130 -5.57 -5.98 -12.91
CA ARG A 130 -6.95 -6.31 -12.50
C ARG A 130 -7.12 -6.37 -10.98
N THR A 131 -6.04 -6.48 -10.22
CA THR A 131 -6.09 -6.53 -8.76
C THR A 131 -6.45 -5.15 -8.23
N ASP A 132 -7.43 -5.08 -7.33
CA ASP A 132 -7.77 -3.87 -6.59
C ASP A 132 -6.62 -3.51 -5.63
N LYS A 133 -5.76 -2.61 -6.08
CA LYS A 133 -4.56 -2.16 -5.34
C LYS A 133 -4.92 -1.45 -4.04
N GLY A 134 -6.08 -0.78 -3.98
CA GLY A 134 -6.58 -0.14 -2.76
C GLY A 134 -6.96 -1.16 -1.69
N LYS A 135 -7.66 -2.23 -2.06
CA LYS A 135 -7.95 -3.35 -1.13
C LYS A 135 -6.70 -4.11 -0.73
N LEU A 136 -5.76 -4.32 -1.67
CA LEU A 136 -4.48 -4.95 -1.36
C LEU A 136 -3.72 -4.13 -0.32
N ALA A 137 -3.54 -2.83 -0.56
CA ALA A 137 -2.87 -1.91 0.37
C ALA A 137 -3.52 -1.92 1.76
N LYS A 138 -4.85 -1.83 1.84
CA LYS A 138 -5.58 -1.94 3.12
C LYS A 138 -5.30 -3.25 3.83
N SER A 139 -5.24 -4.37 3.11
CA SER A 139 -4.94 -5.67 3.72
C SER A 139 -3.47 -5.84 4.14
N LEU A 140 -2.56 -4.99 3.65
CA LEU A 140 -1.16 -4.96 4.04
C LEU A 140 -0.96 -4.15 5.33
N THR A 141 -1.74 -3.07 5.51
CA THR A 141 -1.61 -2.15 6.65
C THR A 141 -2.57 -2.44 7.80
N LEU A 142 -3.69 -3.13 7.54
CA LEU A 142 -4.68 -3.48 8.55
C LEU A 142 -4.57 -4.96 8.91
N ILE A 143 -4.44 -5.22 10.21
CA ILE A 143 -4.51 -6.57 10.76
C ILE A 143 -5.97 -6.90 11.03
N SER A 144 -6.52 -7.79 10.22
CA SER A 144 -7.83 -8.40 10.47
C SER A 144 -7.64 -9.75 11.15
N GLU A 145 -8.44 -10.04 12.17
CA GLU A 145 -8.53 -11.39 12.70
C GLU A 145 -9.15 -12.31 11.65
N PHE A 146 -8.43 -13.38 11.30
CA PHE A 146 -8.89 -14.39 10.36
C PHE A 146 -8.89 -15.73 11.09
N LYS A 147 -10.06 -16.36 11.17
CA LYS A 147 -10.24 -17.67 11.80
C LYS A 147 -10.90 -18.62 10.82
N THR A 148 -10.23 -19.72 10.58
CA THR A 148 -10.69 -20.87 9.79
C THR A 148 -10.30 -22.16 10.51
N PRO A 149 -10.97 -23.28 10.23
CA PRO A 149 -10.57 -24.58 10.79
C PRO A 149 -9.10 -24.92 10.52
N ALA A 150 -8.57 -24.56 9.34
CA ALA A 150 -7.17 -24.77 8.98
C ALA A 150 -6.21 -23.92 9.83
N THR A 151 -6.52 -22.64 10.07
CA THR A 151 -5.70 -21.78 10.95
C THR A 151 -5.77 -22.22 12.41
N GLU A 152 -6.93 -22.67 12.90
CA GLU A 152 -7.07 -23.21 14.25
C GLU A 152 -6.32 -24.52 14.42
N HIS A 153 -6.34 -25.38 13.39
CA HIS A 153 -5.52 -26.59 13.31
C HIS A 153 -4.03 -26.26 13.41
N GLY A 154 -3.56 -25.31 12.59
CA GLY A 154 -2.18 -24.81 12.64
C GLY A 154 -1.78 -24.34 14.04
N HIS A 155 -2.54 -23.42 14.63
CA HIS A 155 -2.27 -22.91 15.98
C HIS A 155 -2.20 -24.00 17.05
N LYS A 156 -3.02 -25.06 16.93
CA LYS A 156 -3.04 -26.16 17.89
C LYS A 156 -1.83 -27.10 17.74
N TYR A 157 -1.44 -27.42 16.51
CA TYR A 157 -0.45 -28.46 16.23
C TYR A 157 0.96 -27.95 15.95
N GLU A 158 1.14 -26.67 15.66
CA GLU A 158 2.45 -26.07 15.42
C GLU A 158 3.42 -26.26 16.61
N PRO A 159 3.05 -25.99 17.88
CA PRO A 159 3.96 -26.26 19.01
C PRO A 159 4.31 -27.75 19.16
N ILE A 160 3.38 -28.64 18.80
CA ILE A 160 3.58 -30.09 18.85
C ILE A 160 4.58 -30.53 17.77
N ALA A 161 4.44 -29.99 16.56
CA ALA A 161 5.34 -30.26 15.45
C ALA A 161 6.75 -29.73 15.73
N ILE A 162 6.87 -28.52 16.30
CA ILE A 162 8.17 -27.95 16.71
C ILE A 162 8.84 -28.83 17.77
N ASN A 163 8.12 -29.23 18.81
CA ASN A 163 8.67 -30.11 19.86
C ASN A 163 9.12 -31.44 19.27
N ARG A 164 8.33 -32.02 18.35
CA ARG A 164 8.72 -33.26 17.68
C ARG A 164 9.99 -33.08 16.84
N TYR A 165 10.07 -31.98 16.08
CA TYR A 165 11.27 -31.63 15.33
C TYR A 165 12.49 -31.54 16.24
N MET A 166 12.42 -30.79 17.34
CA MET A 166 13.51 -30.66 18.33
C MET A 166 13.98 -32.02 18.88
N GLN A 167 13.04 -32.95 19.14
CA GLN A 167 13.37 -34.29 19.64
C GLN A 167 14.09 -35.15 18.60
N ASP A 168 13.64 -35.08 17.34
CA ASP A 168 14.15 -35.91 16.24
C ASP A 168 15.51 -35.39 15.74
N THR A 169 15.72 -34.07 15.67
CA THR A 169 16.96 -33.45 15.17
C THR A 169 17.96 -33.11 16.26
N LYS A 170 17.57 -33.17 17.54
CA LYS A 170 18.37 -32.72 18.69
C LYS A 170 18.79 -31.24 18.61
N THR A 171 17.98 -30.40 17.97
CA THR A 171 18.18 -28.95 17.90
C THR A 171 17.32 -28.21 18.91
N ASP A 172 17.82 -27.10 19.42
CA ASP A 172 17.05 -26.15 20.23
C ASP A 172 16.34 -25.15 19.32
N VAL A 173 15.01 -25.10 19.36
CA VAL A 173 14.22 -24.12 18.59
C VAL A 173 13.68 -23.09 19.58
N LYS A 174 13.96 -21.82 19.32
CA LYS A 174 13.50 -20.68 20.10
C LYS A 174 12.32 -20.02 19.42
N GLU A 175 11.41 -19.52 20.24
CA GLU A 175 10.32 -18.66 19.79
C GLU A 175 10.87 -17.39 19.12
N SER A 176 10.25 -16.99 18.01
CA SER A 176 10.57 -15.77 17.29
C SER A 176 9.44 -14.74 17.40
N GLY A 177 9.82 -13.49 17.65
CA GLY A 177 8.95 -12.35 17.37
C GLY A 177 9.03 -11.90 15.91
N LEU A 178 8.68 -10.64 15.69
CA LEU A 178 8.79 -9.97 14.40
C LEU A 178 10.25 -9.54 14.15
N VAL A 179 10.83 -10.08 13.08
CA VAL A 179 12.17 -9.75 12.61
C VAL A 179 12.06 -8.74 11.46
N VAL A 180 12.70 -7.58 11.63
CA VAL A 180 12.71 -6.49 10.64
C VAL A 180 13.97 -6.60 9.77
N CYS A 181 13.83 -6.35 8.46
CA CYS A 181 14.98 -6.31 7.55
C CYS A 181 15.79 -5.03 7.79
N SER A 182 17.09 -5.18 8.07
CA SER A 182 17.99 -4.04 8.31
C SER A 182 18.17 -3.15 7.07
N GLN A 183 18.24 -3.76 5.88
CA GLN A 183 18.40 -3.03 4.62
C GLN A 183 17.11 -2.33 4.18
N TYR A 184 15.96 -2.93 4.47
CA TYR A 184 14.64 -2.43 4.06
C TYR A 184 13.67 -2.49 5.24
N PRO A 185 13.67 -1.49 6.15
CA PRO A 185 12.95 -1.60 7.43
C PRO A 185 11.42 -1.62 7.32
N TYR A 186 10.89 -1.33 6.13
CA TYR A 186 9.49 -1.55 5.77
C TYR A 186 9.15 -3.02 5.49
N LEU A 187 10.13 -3.93 5.51
CA LEU A 187 9.97 -5.38 5.37
C LEU A 187 10.18 -6.09 6.72
N ALA A 188 9.33 -7.08 7.00
CA ALA A 188 9.48 -7.92 8.18
C ALA A 188 8.99 -9.36 7.95
N ALA A 189 9.42 -10.27 8.81
CA ALA A 189 8.95 -11.64 8.87
C ALA A 189 8.77 -12.08 10.33
N SER A 190 7.93 -13.07 10.58
CA SER A 190 7.78 -13.69 11.90
C SER A 190 7.92 -15.19 11.69
N PRO A 191 9.15 -15.74 11.70
CA PRO A 191 9.39 -17.17 11.59
C PRO A 191 8.64 -17.96 12.67
N ASP A 192 8.30 -19.21 12.40
CA ASP A 192 7.66 -20.09 13.39
C ASP A 192 8.65 -20.50 14.50
N GLY A 193 9.95 -20.48 14.18
CA GLY A 193 11.02 -20.63 15.16
C GLY A 193 12.40 -20.34 14.61
N VAL A 194 13.35 -20.09 15.51
CA VAL A 194 14.76 -19.82 15.20
C VAL A 194 15.63 -20.85 15.92
N ILE A 195 16.51 -21.54 15.18
CA ILE A 195 17.44 -22.51 15.75
C ILE A 195 18.73 -21.82 16.18
N ASN A 196 19.31 -21.07 15.25
CA ASN A 196 20.53 -20.28 15.44
C ASN A 196 20.53 -19.09 14.48
N ASP A 197 21.63 -18.34 14.41
CA ASP A 197 21.72 -17.13 13.60
C ASP A 197 21.57 -17.38 12.08
N ASN A 198 21.68 -18.62 11.62
CA ASN A 198 21.64 -19.00 10.20
C ASN A 198 20.45 -19.90 9.83
N GLU A 199 19.72 -20.43 10.81
CA GLU A 199 18.70 -21.45 10.59
C GLU A 199 17.39 -21.07 11.28
N LEU A 200 16.31 -21.09 10.48
CA LEU A 200 14.94 -20.83 10.90
C LEU A 200 14.05 -21.98 10.45
N ILE A 201 12.88 -22.10 11.08
CA ILE A 201 11.87 -23.08 10.72
C ILE A 201 10.58 -22.40 10.29
N GLU A 202 9.94 -22.98 9.29
CA GLU A 202 8.58 -22.69 8.85
C GLU A 202 7.81 -24.00 8.89
N VAL A 203 6.81 -24.08 9.75
CA VAL A 203 6.01 -25.27 10.02
C VAL A 203 4.70 -25.19 9.23
N LYS A 204 4.24 -26.35 8.76
CA LYS A 204 2.95 -26.51 8.11
C LYS A 204 2.25 -27.73 8.69
N CYS A 205 1.02 -27.53 9.16
CA CYS A 205 0.15 -28.58 9.68
C CYS A 205 -1.05 -28.77 8.73
N PRO A 206 -0.86 -29.52 7.62
CA PRO A 206 -1.90 -29.74 6.60
C PRO A 206 -3.12 -30.51 7.13
#